data_AF-A0A2N9HM28-F1
#
_entry.id   AF-A0A2N9HM28-F1
#
_cell.length_a   1.000
_cell.length_b   1.000
_cell.length_c   1.000
_cell.angle_alpha   90.00
_cell.angle_beta   90.00
_cell.angle_gamma   90.00
#
_symmetry.space_group_name_H-M   'P 1'
#
loop_
_entity.id
_entity.type
_entity.pdbx_description
1 polymer ?
#
loop_
_entity_poly.entity_id
_entity_poly.type
_entity_poly.pdbx_seq_one_letter_code
_entity_poly.pdbx_strand_id
1 'polypeptide(L)'
;MACTSKILVLLVPMFLGLIAEPNLVNGDATLINNVCSKTISPDYCHKCFDMYGPSAQEGLIALGRTSIDCGSYQCDHVLSSLIDFMGNTTNQELKSAFMDCASKYHSANEAVTNALFDWQDASYTNASNQITVALQYSRDCGAKLQGVQSIASSCRWD
;
A
#
# COMPACT_ATOMS: atom_id res chain seq x y z
N MET A 1 -17.30 6.02 -2.93
CA MET A 1 -16.63 4.72 -2.73
C MET A 1 -15.25 4.84 -3.34
N ALA A 2 -14.20 4.85 -2.53
CA ALA A 2 -12.86 5.23 -2.95
C ALA A 2 -12.05 4.02 -3.44
N CYS A 3 -11.60 4.07 -4.70
CA CYS A 3 -10.55 3.22 -5.27
C CYS A 3 -9.18 3.63 -4.71
N THR A 4 -9.04 3.61 -3.38
CA THR A 4 -7.78 3.91 -2.68
C THR A 4 -7.14 2.60 -2.27
N SER A 5 -5.88 2.38 -2.64
CA SER A 5 -5.06 1.31 -2.10
C SER A 5 -5.03 1.43 -0.59
N LYS A 6 -5.69 0.48 0.08
CA LYS A 6 -5.91 0.51 1.53
C LYS A 6 -4.62 0.29 2.32
N ILE A 7 -3.58 -0.22 1.65
CA ILE A 7 -2.29 -0.60 2.21
C ILE A 7 -1.40 0.60 2.51
N LEU A 8 -1.45 1.63 1.67
CA LEU A 8 -0.57 2.79 1.83
C LEU A 8 -1.02 3.69 3.00
N VAL A 9 -2.26 3.48 3.48
CA VAL A 9 -2.79 4.07 4.72
C VAL A 9 -2.29 3.31 5.98
N LEU A 10 -1.86 2.04 5.85
CA LEU A 10 -1.33 1.22 6.96
C LEU A 10 -0.03 1.80 7.53
N LEU A 11 0.78 2.36 6.64
CA LEU A 11 2.20 2.61 6.85
C LEU A 11 2.46 3.93 7.59
N VAL A 12 1.72 4.99 7.27
CA VAL A 12 1.85 6.32 7.91
C VAL A 12 1.72 6.28 9.45
N PRO A 13 0.68 5.68 10.06
CA PRO A 13 0.57 5.62 11.52
C PRO A 13 1.62 4.71 12.18
N MET A 14 2.17 3.74 11.44
CA MET A 14 3.24 2.88 11.92
C MET A 14 4.53 3.68 12.07
N PHE A 15 4.93 4.44 11.04
CA PHE A 15 6.12 5.31 11.08
C PHE A 15 6.05 6.35 12.20
N LEU A 16 4.87 6.96 12.42
CA LEU A 16 4.67 7.94 13.50
C LEU A 16 4.83 7.31 14.89
N GLY A 17 4.45 6.03 15.06
CA GLY A 17 4.65 5.29 16.31
C GLY A 17 6.12 5.04 16.65
N LEU A 18 6.96 4.73 15.65
CA LEU A 18 8.41 4.53 15.87
C LEU A 18 9.12 5.82 16.28
N ILE A 19 8.70 6.95 15.71
CA ILE A 19 9.29 8.27 16.03
C ILE A 19 8.92 8.67 17.47
N ALA A 20 7.71 8.32 17.92
CA ALA A 20 7.21 8.69 19.24
C ALA A 20 7.67 7.75 20.38
N GLU A 21 7.86 6.45 20.11
CA GLU A 21 8.11 5.44 21.14
C GLU A 21 9.18 4.42 20.70
N PRO A 22 10.48 4.75 20.80
CA PRO A 22 11.57 3.87 20.37
C PRO A 22 11.72 2.57 21.18
N ASN A 23 10.95 2.40 22.27
CA ASN A 23 11.04 1.27 23.21
C ASN A 23 9.95 0.20 23.01
N LEU A 24 9.24 0.19 21.87
CA LEU A 24 8.27 -0.85 21.54
C LEU A 24 9.01 -2.10 21.01
N VAL A 25 9.56 -2.88 21.95
CA VAL A 25 10.54 -3.96 21.69
C VAL A 25 9.90 -5.32 21.38
N ASN A 26 8.57 -5.46 21.36
CA ASN A 26 7.95 -6.75 21.05
C ASN A 26 6.99 -6.64 19.87
N GLY A 27 7.32 -7.32 18.78
CA GLY A 27 6.44 -7.55 17.62
C GLY A 27 5.27 -8.50 17.93
N ASP A 28 4.73 -8.41 19.15
CA ASP A 28 3.70 -9.30 19.65
C ASP A 28 2.33 -8.93 19.03
N ALA A 29 1.38 -9.86 19.05
CA ALA A 29 0.06 -9.73 18.43
C ALA A 29 -0.67 -8.43 18.83
N THR A 30 -0.39 -7.91 20.03
CA THR A 30 -0.90 -6.62 20.53
C THR A 30 -0.46 -5.43 19.67
N LEU A 31 0.80 -5.42 19.21
CA LEU A 31 1.34 -4.35 18.38
C LEU A 31 0.79 -4.40 16.96
N ILE A 32 0.72 -5.60 16.37
CA ILE A 32 0.06 -5.82 15.07
C ILE A 32 -1.38 -5.34 15.13
N ASN A 33 -2.13 -5.73 16.15
CA ASN A 33 -3.53 -5.32 16.31
C ASN A 33 -3.66 -3.80 16.50
N ASN A 34 -2.78 -3.17 17.29
CA ASN A 34 -2.76 -1.70 17.44
C ASN A 34 -2.50 -0.99 16.10
N VAL A 35 -1.50 -1.43 15.34
CA VAL A 35 -1.21 -0.88 14.01
C VAL A 35 -2.40 -1.08 13.09
N CYS A 36 -2.90 -2.31 12.96
CA CYS A 36 -3.99 -2.64 12.05
C CYS A 36 -5.33 -1.98 12.40
N SER A 37 -5.62 -1.75 13.68
CA SER A 37 -6.84 -1.05 14.13
C SER A 37 -6.91 0.41 13.69
N LYS A 38 -5.74 1.04 13.43
CA LYS A 38 -5.65 2.44 12.98
C LYS A 38 -5.82 2.61 11.47
N THR A 39 -6.20 1.54 10.79
CA THR A 39 -6.20 1.48 9.34
C THR A 39 -7.60 1.38 8.79
N ILE A 40 -7.76 1.75 7.52
CA ILE A 40 -9.06 1.66 6.84
C ILE A 40 -9.42 0.22 6.44
N SER A 41 -8.51 -0.75 6.64
CA SER A 41 -8.75 -2.16 6.34
C SER A 41 -8.01 -3.09 7.31
N PRO A 42 -8.49 -3.19 8.57
CA PRO A 42 -7.85 -4.01 9.60
C PRO A 42 -7.64 -5.46 9.18
N ASP A 43 -8.63 -6.11 8.54
CA ASP A 43 -8.52 -7.51 8.12
C ASP A 43 -7.41 -7.75 7.09
N TYR A 44 -7.25 -6.79 6.16
CA TYR A 44 -6.21 -6.87 5.14
C TYR A 44 -4.82 -6.65 5.75
N CYS A 45 -4.72 -5.72 6.70
CA CYS A 45 -3.52 -5.51 7.48
C CYS A 45 -3.08 -6.78 8.23
N HIS A 46 -4.02 -7.48 8.88
CA HIS A 46 -3.72 -8.75 9.55
C HIS A 46 -3.25 -9.81 8.55
N LYS A 47 -3.92 -9.94 7.38
CA LYS A 47 -3.47 -10.85 6.32
C LYS A 47 -2.04 -10.56 5.84
N CYS A 48 -1.65 -9.30 5.69
CA CYS A 48 -0.27 -8.93 5.36
C CYS A 48 0.71 -9.49 6.41
N PHE A 49 0.42 -9.28 7.70
CA PHE A 49 1.30 -9.74 8.77
C PHE A 49 1.27 -11.27 8.96
N ASP A 50 0.15 -11.93 8.67
CA ASP A 50 0.06 -13.40 8.72
C ASP A 50 0.88 -14.07 7.61
N MET A 51 0.93 -13.47 6.40
CA MET A 51 1.69 -14.00 5.27
C MET A 51 3.21 -13.85 5.44
N TYR A 52 3.65 -12.80 6.14
CA TYR A 52 5.05 -12.39 6.23
C TYR A 52 5.55 -12.25 7.68
N GLY A 53 4.91 -12.99 8.60
CA GLY A 53 5.10 -12.82 10.04
C GLY A 53 6.57 -12.79 10.47
N PRO A 54 6.98 -11.80 11.27
CA PRO A 54 8.35 -11.75 11.73
C PRO A 54 8.64 -12.93 12.65
N SER A 55 9.88 -13.43 12.64
CA SER A 55 10.34 -14.24 13.75
C SER A 55 10.22 -13.40 15.03
N ALA A 56 9.79 -14.01 16.15
CA ALA A 56 9.47 -13.33 17.41
C ALA A 56 10.61 -12.50 18.04
N GLN A 57 11.78 -12.43 17.38
CA GLN A 57 12.99 -11.71 17.82
C GLN A 57 13.21 -10.38 17.09
N GLU A 58 12.48 -10.08 16.02
CA GLU A 58 12.65 -8.84 15.26
C GLU A 58 11.46 -7.91 15.53
N GLY A 59 11.64 -6.91 16.39
CA GLY A 59 10.57 -5.99 16.84
C GLY A 59 9.97 -5.09 15.75
N LEU A 60 9.57 -3.86 16.13
CA LEU A 60 8.96 -2.86 15.24
C LEU A 60 9.63 -2.69 13.86
N ILE A 61 10.95 -2.86 13.78
CA ILE A 61 11.73 -2.75 12.54
C ILE A 61 11.33 -3.81 11.51
N ALA A 62 11.14 -5.07 11.93
CA ALA A 62 10.67 -6.11 11.00
C ALA A 62 9.21 -5.88 10.62
N LEU A 63 8.36 -5.43 11.55
CA LEU A 63 6.97 -5.13 11.24
C LEU A 63 6.84 -4.01 10.19
N GLY A 64 7.62 -2.94 10.27
CA GLY A 64 7.57 -1.91 9.23
C GLY A 64 8.13 -2.38 7.90
N ARG A 65 9.19 -3.21 7.89
CA ARG A 65 9.66 -3.88 6.67
C ARG A 65 8.57 -4.74 6.04
N THR A 66 7.94 -5.62 6.82
CA THR A 66 6.82 -6.48 6.38
C THR A 66 5.68 -5.65 5.80
N SER A 67 5.38 -4.50 6.39
CA SER A 67 4.33 -3.59 5.89
C SER A 67 4.69 -2.99 4.53
N ILE A 68 5.97 -2.61 4.33
CA ILE A 68 6.49 -2.11 3.06
C ILE A 68 6.45 -3.22 1.99
N ASP A 69 6.91 -4.43 2.34
CA ASP A 69 6.86 -5.60 1.45
C ASP A 69 5.42 -5.92 1.01
N CYS A 70 4.44 -5.83 1.93
CA CYS A 70 3.03 -5.96 1.56
C CYS A 70 2.55 -4.84 0.62
N GLY A 71 3.04 -3.60 0.82
CA GLY A 71 2.84 -2.47 -0.09
C GLY A 71 3.29 -2.78 -1.52
N SER A 72 4.48 -3.35 -1.68
CA SER A 72 5.02 -3.72 -2.99
C SER A 72 4.21 -4.83 -3.64
N TYR A 73 3.90 -5.91 -2.89
CA TYR A 73 3.05 -7.00 -3.39
C TYR A 73 1.71 -6.48 -3.93
N GLN A 74 1.12 -5.51 -3.24
CA GLN A 74 -0.16 -4.93 -3.64
C GLN A 74 -0.06 -4.02 -4.85
N CYS A 75 1.04 -3.28 -4.99
CA CYS A 75 1.27 -2.51 -6.21
C CYS A 75 1.39 -3.44 -7.42
N ASP A 76 2.11 -4.55 -7.29
CA ASP A 76 2.26 -5.55 -8.35
C ASP A 76 0.94 -6.24 -8.69
N HIS A 77 0.16 -6.62 -7.69
CA HIS A 77 -1.15 -7.26 -7.89
C HIS A 77 -2.13 -6.34 -8.64
N VAL A 78 -2.21 -5.07 -8.24
CA VAL A 78 -3.07 -4.09 -8.92
C VAL A 78 -2.55 -3.81 -10.33
N LEU A 79 -1.24 -3.67 -10.52
CA LEU A 79 -0.63 -3.47 -11.83
C LEU A 79 -0.98 -4.63 -12.78
N SER A 80 -0.82 -5.87 -12.34
CA SER A 80 -1.20 -7.07 -13.12
C SER A 80 -2.66 -7.03 -13.51
N SER A 81 -3.55 -6.73 -12.54
CA SER A 81 -4.98 -6.67 -12.80
C SER A 81 -5.35 -5.58 -13.81
N LEU A 82 -4.71 -4.40 -13.74
CA LEU A 82 -4.91 -3.31 -14.69
C LEU A 82 -4.49 -3.69 -16.11
N ILE A 83 -3.40 -4.44 -16.26
CA ILE A 83 -2.94 -4.98 -17.54
C ILE A 83 -3.97 -5.95 -18.11
N ASP A 84 -4.52 -6.85 -17.28
CA ASP A 84 -5.57 -7.79 -17.71
C ASP A 84 -6.84 -7.07 -18.15
N PHE A 85 -7.30 -6.07 -17.39
CA PHE A 85 -8.48 -5.29 -17.78
C PHE A 85 -8.28 -4.49 -19.06
N MET A 86 -7.07 -3.97 -19.28
CA MET A 86 -6.69 -3.29 -20.51
C MET A 86 -6.74 -4.23 -21.73
N GLY A 87 -6.38 -5.50 -21.56
CA GLY A 87 -6.49 -6.53 -22.60
C GLY A 87 -7.94 -6.93 -22.91
N ASN A 88 -8.81 -6.89 -21.90
CA ASN A 88 -10.20 -7.38 -22.01
C ASN A 88 -11.24 -6.31 -22.37
N THR A 89 -10.91 -5.01 -22.27
CA THR A 89 -11.84 -3.93 -22.60
C THR A 89 -11.78 -3.51 -24.06
N THR A 90 -12.94 -3.26 -24.67
CA THR A 90 -13.08 -2.63 -26.00
C THR A 90 -13.29 -1.12 -25.92
N ASN A 91 -13.61 -0.59 -24.73
CA ASN A 91 -13.81 0.83 -24.50
C ASN A 91 -12.43 1.54 -24.44
N GLN A 92 -12.18 2.43 -25.40
CA GLN A 92 -10.89 3.13 -25.53
C GLN A 92 -10.62 4.12 -24.39
N GLU A 93 -11.65 4.79 -23.87
CA GLU A 93 -11.50 5.70 -22.75
C GLU A 93 -11.12 4.94 -21.47
N LEU A 94 -11.78 3.79 -21.25
CA LEU A 94 -11.46 2.90 -20.14
C LEU A 94 -10.08 2.27 -20.30
N LYS A 95 -9.70 1.88 -21.52
CA LYS A 95 -8.36 1.37 -21.83
C LYS A 95 -7.27 2.40 -21.52
N SER A 96 -7.48 3.66 -21.92
CA SER A 96 -6.56 4.76 -21.61
C SER A 96 -6.47 5.02 -20.10
N ALA A 97 -7.59 4.97 -19.38
CA ALA A 97 -7.60 5.10 -17.93
C ALA A 97 -6.83 3.95 -17.24
N PHE A 98 -6.97 2.71 -17.70
CA PHE A 98 -6.18 1.58 -17.18
C PHE A 98 -4.69 1.73 -17.46
N MET A 99 -4.29 2.19 -18.65
CA MET A 99 -2.89 2.47 -18.97
C MET A 99 -2.29 3.54 -18.05
N ASP A 100 -3.02 4.63 -17.84
CA ASP A 100 -2.61 5.71 -16.95
C ASP A 100 -2.49 5.24 -15.49
N CYS A 101 -3.45 4.44 -15.02
CA CYS A 101 -3.38 3.76 -13.73
C CYS A 101 -2.18 2.81 -13.61
N ALA A 102 -1.90 2.01 -14.64
CA ALA A 102 -0.77 1.09 -14.63
C ALA A 102 0.56 1.83 -14.47
N SER A 103 0.73 2.95 -15.19
CA SER A 103 1.89 3.84 -15.03
C SER A 103 2.00 4.38 -13.60
N LYS A 104 0.89 4.85 -13.01
CA LYS A 104 0.87 5.33 -11.63
C LYS A 104 1.22 4.23 -10.62
N TYR A 105 0.74 3.01 -10.80
CA TYR A 105 1.08 1.89 -9.92
C TYR A 105 2.53 1.42 -10.08
N HIS A 106 3.12 1.57 -11.28
CA HIS A 106 4.55 1.40 -11.46
C HIS A 106 5.34 2.43 -10.64
N SER A 107 5.02 3.72 -10.75
CA SER A 107 5.64 4.77 -9.93
C SER A 107 5.37 4.63 -8.43
N ALA A 108 4.19 4.11 -8.05
CA ALA A 108 3.89 3.77 -6.67
C ALA A 108 4.82 2.67 -6.17
N ASN A 109 5.08 1.63 -6.96
CA ASN A 109 5.99 0.56 -6.56
C ASN A 109 7.44 1.03 -6.45
N GLU A 110 7.89 1.93 -7.34
CA GLU A 110 9.20 2.59 -7.21
C GLU A 110 9.30 3.37 -5.89
N ALA A 111 8.27 4.12 -5.52
CA ALA A 111 8.22 4.84 -4.26
C ALA A 111 8.21 3.88 -3.05
N VAL A 112 7.46 2.77 -3.09
CA VAL A 112 7.51 1.75 -2.02
C VAL A 112 8.90 1.12 -1.93
N THR A 113 9.56 0.87 -3.06
CA THR A 113 10.94 0.35 -3.09
C THR A 113 11.93 1.34 -2.47
N ASN A 114 11.80 2.64 -2.77
CA ASN A 114 12.58 3.68 -2.12
C ASN A 114 12.30 3.75 -0.62
N ALA A 115 11.05 3.56 -0.20
CA ALA A 115 10.70 3.50 1.20
C ALA A 115 11.39 2.33 1.92
N LEU A 116 11.57 1.19 1.24
CA LEU A 116 12.30 0.05 1.78
C LEU A 116 13.79 0.39 1.97
N PHE A 117 14.42 1.06 1.01
CA PHE A 117 15.81 1.51 1.14
C PHE A 117 15.97 2.50 2.30
N ASP A 118 15.11 3.52 2.37
CA ASP A 118 15.10 4.49 3.46
C ASP A 118 14.85 3.80 4.82
N TRP A 119 13.99 2.80 4.88
CA TRP A 119 13.72 2.02 6.09
C TRP A 119 14.94 1.23 6.56
N GLN A 120 15.64 0.58 5.64
CA GLN A 120 16.86 -0.18 5.93
C GLN A 120 18.01 0.70 6.41
N ASP A 121 18.05 1.96 5.96
CA ASP A 121 18.99 2.99 6.41
C ASP A 121 18.56 3.68 7.73
N ALA A 122 17.47 3.22 8.37
CA ALA A 122 16.83 3.86 9.53
C ALA A 122 16.36 5.31 9.27
N SER A 123 16.24 5.71 8.01
CA SER A 123 15.69 6.99 7.54
C SER A 123 14.15 6.95 7.52
N TYR A 124 13.53 6.69 8.67
CA TYR A 124 12.09 6.39 8.80
C TYR A 124 11.16 7.52 8.32
N THR A 125 11.55 8.78 8.48
CA THR A 125 10.79 9.92 7.95
C THR A 125 10.79 9.91 6.42
N ASN A 126 11.91 9.59 5.79
CA ASN A 126 12.00 9.49 4.33
C ASN A 126 11.16 8.32 3.84
N ALA A 127 11.25 7.17 4.51
CA ALA A 127 10.41 6.00 4.21
C ALA A 127 8.91 6.37 4.26
N SER A 128 8.48 7.10 5.30
CA SER A 128 7.10 7.58 5.40
C SER A 128 6.70 8.54 4.27
N ASN A 129 7.61 9.42 3.86
CA ASN A 129 7.36 10.34 2.74
C ASN A 129 7.20 9.58 1.42
N GLN A 130 8.04 8.58 1.17
CA GLN A 130 7.95 7.72 -0.02
C GLN A 130 6.63 6.94 -0.05
N ILE A 131 6.18 6.40 1.08
CA ILE A 131 4.87 5.74 1.14
C ILE A 131 3.71 6.72 0.89
N THR A 132 3.84 7.97 1.34
CA THR A 132 2.85 9.01 1.05
C THR A 132 2.79 9.33 -0.45
N VAL A 133 3.94 9.35 -1.14
CA VAL A 133 4.01 9.49 -2.59
C VAL A 133 3.30 8.32 -3.29
N ALA A 134 3.59 7.08 -2.88
CA ALA A 134 2.89 5.90 -3.40
C ALA A 134 1.37 6.01 -3.19
N LEU A 135 0.91 6.46 -2.01
CA LEU A 135 -0.51 6.64 -1.71
C LEU A 135 -1.17 7.64 -2.66
N GLN A 136 -0.45 8.72 -2.99
CA GLN A 136 -0.95 9.72 -3.92
C GLN A 136 -1.16 9.14 -5.33
N TYR A 137 -0.21 8.35 -5.83
CA TYR A 137 -0.37 7.67 -7.13
C TYR A 137 -1.60 6.74 -7.15
N SER A 138 -1.83 5.99 -6.08
CA SER A 138 -3.03 5.15 -5.98
C SER A 138 -4.32 5.98 -5.97
N ARG A 139 -4.35 7.10 -5.23
CA ARG A 139 -5.49 8.03 -5.20
C ARG A 139 -5.78 8.64 -6.57
N ASP A 140 -4.73 9.06 -7.28
CA ASP A 140 -4.86 9.67 -8.59
C ASP A 140 -5.41 8.67 -9.62
N CYS A 141 -4.96 7.41 -9.56
CA CYS A 141 -5.56 6.34 -10.35
C CYS A 141 -7.04 6.15 -9.99
N GLY A 142 -7.36 6.09 -8.70
CA GLY A 142 -8.73 5.94 -8.24
C GLY A 142 -9.66 7.07 -8.70
N ALA A 143 -9.17 8.31 -8.70
CA ALA A 143 -9.89 9.48 -9.21
C ALA A 143 -10.08 9.42 -10.73
N LYS A 144 -9.05 8.99 -11.48
CA LYS A 144 -9.13 8.80 -12.93
C LYS A 144 -10.19 7.77 -13.30
N LEU A 145 -10.19 6.62 -12.62
CA LEU A 145 -11.18 5.57 -12.84
C LEU A 145 -12.59 6.04 -12.47
N GLN A 146 -12.76 6.78 -11.37
CA GLN A 146 -14.05 7.36 -11.00
C GLN A 146 -14.59 8.34 -12.04
N GLY A 147 -13.71 9.16 -12.64
CA GLY A 147 -14.08 10.08 -13.71
C GLY A 147 -14.65 9.36 -14.94
N VAL A 148 -14.09 8.19 -15.28
CA VAL A 148 -14.57 7.33 -16.37
C VAL A 148 -15.76 6.44 -15.93
N GLN A 149 -15.88 6.14 -14.63
CA GLN A 149 -16.95 5.32 -14.03
C GLN A 149 -18.29 6.04 -13.83
N SER A 150 -18.47 7.28 -14.28
CA SER A 150 -19.83 7.78 -14.57
C SER A 150 -20.57 6.92 -15.61
N ILE A 151 -19.90 5.91 -16.20
CA ILE A 151 -20.42 4.91 -17.14
C ILE A 151 -20.24 3.43 -16.68
N ALA A 152 -19.60 3.11 -15.53
CA ALA A 152 -19.43 1.70 -15.12
C ALA A 152 -19.37 1.46 -13.60
N SER A 153 -20.38 0.76 -13.07
CA SER A 153 -20.49 0.31 -11.69
C SER A 153 -19.78 -1.03 -11.46
N SER A 154 -18.45 -1.05 -11.33
CA SER A 154 -17.72 -2.15 -10.66
C SER A 154 -16.22 -1.86 -10.57
N CYS A 155 -15.77 -1.15 -9.54
CA CYS A 155 -14.39 -1.27 -9.07
C CYS A 155 -14.45 -1.73 -7.62
N ARG A 156 -14.46 -3.04 -7.44
CA ARG A 156 -14.29 -3.70 -6.16
C ARG A 156 -12.98 -4.45 -6.22
N TRP A 157 -11.93 -3.78 -5.77
CA TRP A 157 -10.59 -4.34 -5.61
C TRP A 157 -10.53 -4.86 -4.17
N ASP A 158 -11.05 -6.07 -3.99
CA ASP A 158 -10.98 -6.79 -2.71
C ASP A 158 -9.60 -7.47 -2.57
#